data_AF-V4A5Z5-F1
#
_entry.id   AF-V4A5Z5-F1
#
_cell.length_a   1.000
_cell.length_b   1.000
_cell.length_c   1.000
_cell.angle_alpha   90.00
_cell.angle_beta   90.00
_cell.angle_gamma   90.00
#
_symmetry.space_group_name_H-M   'P 1'
#
loop_
_entity.id
_entity.type
_entity.pdbx_description
1 polymer ?
#
loop_
_entity_poly.entity_id
_entity_poly.type
_entity_poly.pdbx_seq_one_letter_code
_entity_poly.pdbx_strand_id
1 'polypeptide(L)'
;MEDGFQLDYLPDDILYHILSFLDVKSLCTICRVSKLLKYFATKDCVWMPLLKNQRVQMRYKTPVHYDTTESKDIKLASNGKRGIFMNPVCIFFHCRLMPWLQRDDQSNIWLSVKNKIRCYHLDKHGNPRESKGRQLSGFRDDVSKFVITDGLLVGGCRDGSLGCWNSDTSDLLFKYSNLHTSDTHCIDYCNNIVVSGSRDKTVKVENLLRKTIYMGDRVWSLKISPCGESLATGTAGNRGLPALTTWDLSTGEMLSTLDPDHQKGAGILNMKYEDRNTLLTCGYDTRLRMWDLRTDIVASWVEPFDSTVFSFETDNNVSMVTGTALYGMCRLWDKRTTKPIQKYYIDHSRSPVYSLTFDPGRLYAALDLGLYKLDFT
;
A
#
# COMPACT_ATOMS: atom_id res chain seq x y z
N MET A 1 47.91 -15.45 -36.92
CA MET A 1 46.51 -15.05 -37.19
C MET A 1 45.66 -15.57 -36.05
N GLU A 2 45.80 -14.95 -34.88
CA GLU A 2 44.87 -15.12 -33.76
C GLU A 2 44.51 -13.70 -33.32
N ASP A 3 44.02 -12.90 -34.26
CA ASP A 3 43.31 -11.68 -33.90
C ASP A 3 41.95 -12.14 -33.39
N GLY A 4 41.91 -12.49 -32.10
CA GLY A 4 40.68 -12.82 -31.40
C GLY A 4 39.68 -11.70 -31.64
N PHE A 5 38.44 -12.07 -31.99
CA PHE A 5 37.34 -11.13 -32.22
C PHE A 5 37.30 -10.06 -31.12
N GLN A 6 37.75 -8.85 -31.43
CA GLN A 6 37.71 -7.73 -30.51
C GLN A 6 36.33 -7.10 -30.60
N LEU A 7 35.58 -7.17 -29.50
CA LEU A 7 34.26 -6.55 -29.39
C LEU A 7 34.27 -5.06 -29.74
N ASP A 8 35.41 -4.39 -29.56
CA ASP A 8 35.58 -2.95 -29.77
C ASP A 8 35.45 -2.49 -31.23
N TYR A 9 35.50 -3.42 -32.20
CA TYR A 9 35.38 -3.11 -33.64
C TYR A 9 33.98 -3.39 -34.22
N LEU A 10 33.05 -3.87 -33.41
CA LEU A 10 31.70 -4.17 -33.86
C LEU A 10 30.86 -2.89 -33.99
N PRO A 11 29.95 -2.81 -34.97
CA PRO A 11 28.94 -1.76 -35.03
C PRO A 11 28.08 -1.70 -33.76
N ASP A 12 27.68 -0.49 -33.37
CA ASP A 12 26.86 -0.20 -32.19
C ASP A 12 25.62 -1.10 -32.09
N ASP A 13 24.91 -1.32 -33.20
CA ASP A 13 23.68 -2.13 -33.24
C ASP A 13 23.94 -3.60 -32.87
N ILE A 14 25.06 -4.16 -33.32
CA ILE A 14 25.47 -5.53 -33.01
C ILE A 14 25.88 -5.62 -31.53
N LEU A 15 26.58 -4.61 -31.01
CA LEU A 15 26.94 -4.53 -29.61
C LEU A 15 25.70 -4.49 -28.71
N TYR A 16 24.70 -3.66 -29.02
CA TYR A 16 23.44 -3.65 -28.26
C TYR A 16 22.73 -5.00 -28.31
N HIS A 17 22.71 -5.66 -29.48
CA HIS A 17 22.08 -6.96 -29.61
C HIS A 17 22.79 -8.02 -28.77
N ILE A 18 24.12 -8.10 -28.81
CA ILE A 18 24.92 -9.02 -28.00
C ILE A 18 24.67 -8.76 -26.50
N LEU A 19 24.72 -7.50 -26.07
CA LEU A 19 24.51 -7.12 -24.68
C LEU A 19 23.09 -7.47 -24.19
N SER A 20 22.09 -7.46 -25.07
CA SER A 20 20.71 -7.79 -24.72
C SER A 20 20.48 -9.25 -24.30
N PHE A 21 21.39 -10.16 -24.67
CA PHE A 21 21.32 -11.58 -24.29
C PHE A 21 21.98 -11.88 -22.94
N LEU A 22 22.69 -10.91 -22.36
CA LEU A 22 23.46 -11.13 -21.15
C LEU A 22 22.60 -11.02 -19.90
N ASP A 23 22.97 -11.79 -18.87
CA ASP A 23 22.36 -11.65 -17.55
C ASP A 23 22.90 -10.43 -16.80
N VAL A 24 22.19 -10.03 -15.74
CA VAL A 24 22.54 -8.86 -14.93
C VAL A 24 23.98 -8.92 -14.40
N LYS A 25 24.44 -10.12 -14.00
CA LYS A 25 25.80 -10.30 -13.49
C LYS A 25 26.85 -10.11 -14.58
N SER A 26 26.65 -10.68 -15.76
CA SER A 26 27.57 -10.52 -16.89
C SER A 26 27.62 -9.07 -17.37
N LEU A 27 26.48 -8.37 -17.42
CA LEU A 27 26.45 -6.94 -17.73
C LEU A 27 27.25 -6.10 -16.72
N CYS A 28 27.09 -6.37 -15.42
CA CYS A 28 27.90 -5.69 -14.40
C CYS A 28 29.41 -5.98 -14.53
N THR A 29 29.78 -7.20 -14.92
CA THR A 29 31.18 -7.58 -15.16
C THR A 29 31.74 -6.84 -16.38
N ILE A 30 31.00 -6.78 -17.48
CA ILE A 30 31.40 -6.10 -18.72
C ILE A 30 31.61 -4.60 -18.51
N CYS A 31 30.79 -3.96 -17.66
CA CYS A 31 30.99 -2.56 -17.26
C CYS A 31 32.36 -2.28 -16.62
N ARG A 32 33.08 -3.32 -16.15
CA ARG A 32 34.41 -3.22 -15.55
C ARG A 32 35.54 -3.50 -16.54
N VAL A 33 35.23 -4.02 -17.73
CA VAL A 33 36.23 -4.45 -18.73
C VAL A 33 36.73 -3.27 -19.58
N SER A 34 35.82 -2.45 -20.11
CA SER A 34 36.16 -1.33 -21.01
C SER A 34 35.23 -0.13 -20.80
N LYS A 35 35.75 1.08 -21.04
CA LYS A 35 34.95 2.32 -21.00
C LYS A 35 33.87 2.33 -22.09
N LEU A 36 34.17 1.78 -23.26
CA LEU A 36 33.24 1.67 -24.39
C LEU A 36 32.09 0.73 -24.05
N LEU A 37 32.40 -0.48 -23.60
CA LEU A 37 31.38 -1.45 -23.19
C LEU A 37 30.57 -0.97 -21.99
N LYS A 38 31.18 -0.23 -21.06
CA LYS A 38 30.46 0.45 -19.99
C LYS A 38 29.46 1.47 -20.54
N TYR A 39 29.84 2.27 -21.54
CA TYR A 39 28.93 3.24 -22.16
C TYR A 39 27.70 2.54 -22.74
N PHE A 40 27.89 1.49 -23.54
CA PHE A 40 26.79 0.73 -24.13
C PHE A 40 25.93 0.00 -23.08
N ALA A 41 26.57 -0.67 -22.12
CA ALA A 41 25.87 -1.39 -21.06
C ALA A 41 25.14 -0.48 -20.08
N THR A 42 25.42 0.84 -20.03
CA THR A 42 24.65 1.80 -19.22
C THR A 42 23.37 2.29 -19.88
N LYS A 43 23.13 1.99 -21.16
CA LYS A 43 21.93 2.43 -21.88
C LYS A 43 20.71 1.59 -21.55
N ASP A 44 19.57 2.24 -21.47
CA ASP A 44 18.31 1.66 -21.03
C ASP A 44 17.81 0.54 -21.95
N CYS A 45 18.11 0.62 -23.25
CA CYS A 45 17.76 -0.40 -24.24
C CYS A 45 18.27 -1.82 -23.90
N VAL A 46 19.44 -1.92 -23.25
CA VAL A 46 20.02 -3.21 -22.83
C VAL A 46 19.26 -3.80 -21.63
N TRP A 47 18.77 -2.94 -20.74
CA TRP A 47 18.12 -3.35 -19.49
C TRP A 47 16.61 -3.58 -19.65
N MET A 48 15.96 -2.94 -20.63
CA MET A 48 14.52 -3.04 -20.88
C MET A 48 14.01 -4.49 -21.04
N PRO A 49 14.67 -5.37 -21.81
CA PRO A 49 14.28 -6.79 -21.90
C PRO A 49 14.39 -7.53 -20.55
N LEU A 50 15.44 -7.24 -19.78
CA LEU A 50 15.67 -7.85 -18.46
C LEU A 50 14.64 -7.36 -17.43
N LEU A 51 14.26 -6.09 -17.49
CA LEU A 51 13.21 -5.50 -16.65
C LEU A 51 11.85 -6.17 -16.91
N LYS A 52 11.51 -6.45 -18.18
CA LYS A 52 10.30 -7.19 -18.56
C LYS A 52 10.26 -8.60 -17.96
N ASN A 53 11.43 -9.18 -17.65
CA ASN A 53 11.55 -10.49 -16.99
C ASN A 53 11.58 -10.37 -15.46
N GLN A 54 12.14 -9.28 -14.91
CA GLN A 54 12.09 -8.96 -13.47
C GLN A 54 10.89 -8.08 -13.12
N ARG A 55 9.67 -8.64 -13.25
CA ARG A 55 8.41 -7.90 -13.05
C ARG A 55 8.03 -7.59 -11.59
N VAL A 56 8.79 -8.08 -10.62
CA VAL A 56 8.49 -7.83 -9.20
C VAL A 56 9.29 -6.62 -8.75
N GLN A 57 8.59 -5.50 -8.60
CA GLN A 57 9.12 -4.20 -8.20
C GLN A 57 8.12 -3.52 -7.27
N MET A 58 8.60 -2.79 -6.27
CA MET A 58 7.74 -1.98 -5.40
C MET A 58 7.42 -0.63 -6.08
N ARG A 59 6.84 -0.66 -7.28
CA ARG A 59 6.66 0.52 -8.15
C ARG A 59 5.22 0.65 -8.65
N TYR A 60 4.50 1.70 -8.23
CA TYR A 60 3.14 1.93 -8.72
C TYR A 60 3.08 2.09 -10.25
N LYS A 61 2.05 1.53 -10.87
CA LYS A 61 1.84 1.47 -12.33
C LYS A 61 1.59 2.84 -13.03
N THR A 62 1.23 3.91 -12.31
CA THR A 62 0.80 5.21 -12.89
C THR A 62 1.12 6.42 -11.99
N PRO A 63 0.98 7.67 -12.48
CA PRO A 63 2.01 8.49 -13.11
C PRO A 63 2.92 9.19 -12.07
N VAL A 64 3.49 8.47 -11.12
CA VAL A 64 4.58 9.04 -10.33
C VAL A 64 5.84 8.98 -11.19
N HIS A 65 6.37 10.14 -11.61
CA HIS A 65 7.69 10.19 -12.25
C HIS A 65 8.72 9.73 -11.23
N TYR A 66 9.29 8.55 -11.45
CA TYR A 66 10.43 8.08 -10.70
C TYR A 66 11.70 8.47 -11.44
N ASP A 67 12.60 9.19 -10.78
CA ASP A 67 13.95 9.49 -11.28
C ASP A 67 14.85 8.24 -11.18
N THR A 68 14.39 7.10 -11.69
CA THR A 68 15.13 5.84 -11.70
C THR A 68 15.40 5.38 -13.12
N THR A 69 16.66 4.98 -13.36
CA THR A 69 17.06 4.29 -14.58
C THR A 69 16.68 2.81 -14.49
N GLU A 70 16.46 2.15 -15.60
CA GLU A 70 16.05 0.74 -15.67
C GLU A 70 17.09 -0.19 -14.98
N SER A 71 18.36 0.18 -15.06
CA SER A 71 19.46 -0.49 -14.36
C SER A 71 19.32 -0.42 -12.82
N LYS A 72 18.86 0.71 -12.28
CA LYS A 72 18.58 0.86 -10.85
C LYS A 72 17.37 0.03 -10.46
N ASP A 73 16.30 0.05 -11.24
CA ASP A 73 15.08 -0.73 -10.96
C ASP A 73 15.36 -2.24 -10.87
N ILE A 74 16.23 -2.76 -11.73
CA ILE A 74 16.68 -4.17 -11.67
C ILE A 74 17.49 -4.45 -10.40
N LYS A 75 18.37 -3.52 -10.00
CA LYS A 75 19.12 -3.64 -8.75
C LYS A 75 18.17 -3.66 -7.55
N LEU A 76 17.20 -2.74 -7.51
CA LEU A 76 16.18 -2.64 -6.45
C LEU A 76 15.33 -3.91 -6.36
N ALA A 77 14.84 -4.41 -7.50
CA ALA A 77 14.10 -5.67 -7.56
C ALA A 77 14.91 -6.85 -7.03
N SER A 78 16.19 -6.93 -7.42
CA SER A 78 17.12 -7.96 -6.96
C SER A 78 17.38 -7.86 -5.45
N ASN A 79 17.59 -6.66 -4.93
CA ASN A 79 17.81 -6.40 -3.50
C ASN A 79 16.58 -6.79 -2.68
N GLY A 80 15.38 -6.40 -3.12
CA GLY A 80 14.12 -6.81 -2.49
C GLY A 80 13.98 -8.33 -2.45
N LYS A 81 14.13 -9.01 -3.59
CA LYS A 81 14.07 -10.49 -3.65
C LYS A 81 15.08 -11.18 -2.74
N ARG A 82 16.28 -10.62 -2.61
CA ARG A 82 17.36 -11.18 -1.77
C ARG A 82 17.26 -10.77 -0.31
N GLY A 83 16.40 -9.82 0.05
CA GLY A 83 16.33 -9.25 1.40
C GLY A 83 17.55 -8.40 1.77
N ILE A 84 18.16 -7.74 0.81
CA ILE A 84 19.28 -6.81 1.05
C ILE A 84 18.68 -5.41 1.22
N PHE A 85 18.72 -4.90 2.45
CA PHE A 85 18.21 -3.56 2.78
C PHE A 85 18.91 -2.96 3.99
N MET A 86 18.85 -1.64 4.10
CA MET A 86 19.14 -0.90 5.33
C MET A 86 17.84 -0.61 6.06
N ASN A 87 17.84 -0.68 7.40
CA ASN A 87 16.63 -0.50 8.21
C ASN A 87 16.77 0.63 9.25
N PRO A 88 16.80 1.90 8.82
CA PRO A 88 16.77 3.02 9.76
C PRO A 88 15.39 3.19 10.39
N VAL A 89 15.36 3.39 11.70
CA VAL A 89 14.17 3.95 12.37
C VAL A 89 14.06 5.42 11.98
N CYS A 90 12.90 5.80 11.44
CA CYS A 90 12.68 7.15 10.96
C CYS A 90 12.07 8.07 12.02
N ILE A 91 11.06 7.58 12.74
CA ILE A 91 10.31 8.37 13.73
C ILE A 91 9.97 7.46 14.91
N PHE A 92 10.25 7.90 16.14
CA PHE A 92 9.84 7.21 17.35
C PHE A 92 8.59 7.87 17.96
N PHE A 93 7.70 7.04 18.48
CA PHE A 93 6.56 7.47 19.27
C PHE A 93 6.87 7.31 20.76
N HIS A 94 6.41 8.27 21.56
CA HIS A 94 6.59 8.23 23.02
C HIS A 94 5.58 7.31 23.74
N CYS A 95 4.63 6.72 22.99
CA CYS A 95 3.64 5.78 23.49
C CYS A 95 3.24 4.81 22.37
N ARG A 96 2.61 3.69 22.74
CA ARG A 96 2.10 2.73 21.76
C ARG A 96 0.87 3.27 21.06
N LEU A 97 0.89 3.28 19.74
CA LEU A 97 -0.19 3.76 18.88
C LEU A 97 -0.64 2.66 17.91
N MET A 98 -1.76 2.88 17.23
CA MET A 98 -2.15 2.13 16.03
C MET A 98 -2.10 3.09 14.84
N PRO A 99 -0.90 3.42 14.34
CA PRO A 99 -0.74 4.47 13.33
C PRO A 99 -1.31 4.04 11.96
N TRP A 100 -1.86 5.03 11.27
CA TRP A 100 -2.22 4.95 9.87
C TRP A 100 -1.27 5.83 9.06
N LEU A 101 -0.87 5.33 7.90
CA LEU A 101 0.13 5.92 7.03
C LEU A 101 -0.43 5.95 5.60
N GLN A 102 -0.36 7.10 4.96
CA GLN A 102 -0.63 7.23 3.53
C GLN A 102 0.40 8.18 2.90
N ARG A 103 0.87 7.84 1.71
CA ARG A 103 1.74 8.69 0.90
C ARG A 103 0.91 9.49 -0.09
N ASP A 104 1.30 10.73 -0.34
CA ASP A 104 0.74 11.56 -1.42
C ASP A 104 1.63 11.55 -2.68
N ASP A 105 1.10 12.09 -3.78
CA ASP A 105 1.80 12.16 -5.06
C ASP A 105 3.01 13.11 -5.02
N GLN A 106 3.06 14.04 -4.05
CA GLN A 106 4.12 15.02 -3.86
C GLN A 106 5.30 14.49 -3.02
N SER A 107 5.41 13.17 -2.85
CA SER A 107 6.45 12.53 -2.05
C SER A 107 6.46 12.95 -0.57
N ASN A 108 5.28 13.27 -0.03
CA ASN A 108 5.09 13.37 1.40
C ASN A 108 4.45 12.11 1.96
N ILE A 109 4.79 11.84 3.21
CA ILE A 109 4.19 10.82 4.05
C ILE A 109 3.30 11.52 5.07
N TRP A 110 2.03 11.16 5.09
CA TRP A 110 1.10 11.56 6.13
C TRP A 110 0.98 10.43 7.15
N LEU A 111 1.03 10.79 8.43
CA LEU A 111 1.07 9.84 9.53
C LEU A 111 0.12 10.28 10.64
N SER A 112 -0.71 9.37 11.13
CA SER A 112 -1.48 9.62 12.35
C SER A 112 -0.60 9.42 13.58
N VAL A 113 -0.54 10.45 14.42
CA VAL A 113 0.20 10.44 15.68
C VAL A 113 -0.73 10.99 16.75
N LYS A 114 -1.30 10.09 17.55
CA LYS A 114 -2.36 10.38 18.52
C LYS A 114 -3.55 11.07 17.84
N ASN A 115 -4.01 12.20 18.38
CA ASN A 115 -5.12 13.00 17.89
C ASN A 115 -4.77 13.98 16.76
N LYS A 116 -3.60 13.81 16.14
CA LYS A 116 -3.09 14.69 15.09
C LYS A 116 -2.66 13.88 13.88
N ILE A 117 -2.73 14.53 12.72
CA ILE A 117 -2.21 14.01 11.46
C ILE A 117 -1.07 14.93 11.03
N ARG A 118 0.11 14.34 10.82
CA ARG A 118 1.35 15.07 10.52
C ARG A 118 1.83 14.74 9.12
N CYS A 119 2.24 15.75 8.39
CA CYS A 119 2.88 15.62 7.09
C CYS A 119 4.41 15.60 7.25
N TYR A 120 5.05 14.65 6.58
CA TYR A 120 6.50 14.50 6.52
C TYR A 120 6.95 14.52 5.07
N HIS A 121 7.77 15.50 4.69
CA HIS A 121 8.38 15.52 3.37
C HIS A 121 9.55 14.54 3.30
N LEU A 122 9.63 13.73 2.24
CA LEU A 122 10.73 12.80 2.05
C LEU A 122 11.94 13.52 1.43
N ASP A 123 13.11 13.45 2.09
CA ASP A 123 14.34 13.95 1.49
C ASP A 123 14.85 13.06 0.34
N LYS A 124 15.96 13.44 -0.30
CA LYS A 124 16.56 12.66 -1.41
C LYS A 124 16.89 11.20 -1.01
N HIS A 125 17.16 10.98 0.27
CA HIS A 125 17.44 9.66 0.85
C HIS A 125 16.18 8.96 1.36
N GLY A 126 15.00 9.55 1.16
CA GLY A 126 13.72 9.04 1.63
C GLY A 126 13.61 9.06 3.15
N ASN A 127 14.31 9.95 3.85
CA ASN A 127 14.07 10.16 5.27
C ASN A 127 12.94 11.18 5.45
N PRO A 128 11.92 10.86 6.27
CA PRO A 128 10.81 11.77 6.54
C PRO A 128 11.28 12.96 7.39
N ARG A 129 11.02 14.18 6.92
CA ARG A 129 11.25 15.43 7.65
C ARG A 129 9.92 16.10 7.92
N GLU A 130 9.64 16.39 9.19
CA GLU A 130 8.36 16.97 9.59
C GLU A 130 8.15 18.35 8.97
N SER A 131 7.06 18.50 8.23
CA SER A 131 6.61 19.78 7.70
C SER A 131 5.84 20.50 8.81
N LYS A 132 6.55 21.26 9.65
CA LYS A 132 5.99 21.90 10.87
C LYS A 132 4.73 22.75 10.63
N GLY A 133 4.52 23.27 9.42
CA GLY A 133 3.32 24.03 9.04
C GLY A 133 2.12 23.18 8.59
N ARG A 134 2.31 21.88 8.31
CA ARG A 134 1.28 20.96 7.84
C ARG A 134 0.93 19.93 8.92
N GLN A 135 0.27 20.41 9.98
CA GLN A 135 -0.24 19.58 11.06
C GLN A 135 -1.75 19.77 11.21
N LEU A 136 -2.50 18.70 11.00
CA LEU A 136 -3.95 18.71 11.17
C LEU A 136 -4.27 18.32 12.61
N SER A 137 -5.08 19.16 13.23
CA SER A 137 -5.52 18.97 14.61
C SER A 137 -7.01 19.29 14.73
N GLY A 138 -7.62 18.85 15.83
CA GLY A 138 -9.04 19.07 16.09
C GLY A 138 -9.74 17.85 16.66
N PHE A 139 -9.15 16.66 16.60
CA PHE A 139 -9.68 15.47 17.26
C PHE A 139 -9.37 15.45 18.75
N ARG A 140 -10.29 14.86 19.53
CA ARG A 140 -10.14 14.71 20.98
C ARG A 140 -9.35 13.46 21.36
N ASP A 141 -9.51 12.41 20.56
CA ASP A 141 -8.86 11.11 20.74
C ASP A 141 -8.04 10.74 19.50
N ASP A 142 -7.45 9.55 19.52
CA ASP A 142 -6.55 9.06 18.47
C ASP A 142 -7.23 8.96 17.11
N VAL A 143 -6.48 9.34 16.07
CA VAL A 143 -6.88 9.16 14.68
C VAL A 143 -6.67 7.71 14.29
N SER A 144 -7.76 7.05 13.93
CA SER A 144 -7.82 5.63 13.58
C SER A 144 -7.45 5.36 12.12
N LYS A 145 -7.99 6.16 11.20
CA LYS A 145 -7.78 6.04 9.76
C LYS A 145 -8.03 7.38 9.09
N PHE A 146 -7.31 7.66 8.01
CA PHE A 146 -7.57 8.83 7.16
C PHE A 146 -7.31 8.49 5.69
N VAL A 147 -7.91 9.26 4.80
CA VAL A 147 -7.73 9.16 3.35
C VAL A 147 -7.39 10.52 2.78
N ILE A 148 -6.41 10.55 1.88
CA ILE A 148 -6.01 11.73 1.13
C ILE A 148 -6.37 11.52 -0.33
N THR A 149 -7.15 12.44 -0.90
CA THR A 149 -7.58 12.42 -2.30
C THR A 149 -7.95 13.84 -2.72
N ASP A 150 -7.56 14.26 -3.93
CA ASP A 150 -7.92 15.56 -4.53
C ASP A 150 -7.61 16.79 -3.66
N GLY A 151 -6.48 16.79 -2.95
CA GLY A 151 -6.09 17.90 -2.07
C GLY A 151 -6.93 18.00 -0.78
N LEU A 152 -7.74 16.99 -0.49
CA LEU A 152 -8.52 16.86 0.72
C LEU A 152 -7.99 15.72 1.57
N LEU A 153 -8.01 15.92 2.88
CA LEU A 153 -7.72 14.89 3.86
C LEU A 153 -8.95 14.67 4.73
N VAL A 154 -9.51 13.47 4.67
CA VAL A 154 -10.65 13.05 5.51
C VAL A 154 -10.16 12.07 6.56
N GLY A 155 -10.35 12.40 7.83
CA GLY A 155 -9.86 11.62 8.97
C GLY A 155 -10.98 11.16 9.90
N GLY A 156 -10.73 10.06 10.60
CA GLY A 156 -11.63 9.44 11.56
C GLY A 156 -10.96 9.29 12.91
N CYS A 157 -11.76 9.43 13.95
CA CYS A 157 -11.29 9.35 15.33
C CYS A 157 -11.94 8.19 16.08
N ARG A 158 -11.24 7.70 17.11
CA ARG A 158 -11.77 6.71 18.06
C ARG A 158 -12.98 7.22 18.85
N ASP A 159 -13.14 8.53 18.98
CA ASP A 159 -14.32 9.12 19.62
C ASP A 159 -15.59 9.09 18.74
N GLY A 160 -15.51 8.51 17.54
CA GLY A 160 -16.62 8.46 16.57
C GLY A 160 -16.79 9.73 15.75
N SER A 161 -15.90 10.72 15.90
CA SER A 161 -15.89 11.93 15.08
C SER A 161 -15.24 11.72 13.73
N LEU A 162 -15.65 12.54 12.78
CA LEU A 162 -15.07 12.66 11.45
C LEU A 162 -14.65 14.11 11.20
N GLY A 163 -13.52 14.31 10.53
CA GLY A 163 -13.06 15.65 10.14
C GLY A 163 -12.52 15.64 8.72
N CYS A 164 -12.60 16.80 8.07
CA CYS A 164 -12.06 17.02 6.73
C CYS A 164 -11.25 18.31 6.71
N TRP A 165 -10.07 18.23 6.10
CA TRP A 165 -9.13 19.33 5.98
C TRP A 165 -8.70 19.51 4.53
N ASN A 166 -8.30 20.73 4.19
CA ASN A 166 -7.50 20.97 3.00
C ASN A 166 -6.05 20.51 3.25
N SER A 167 -5.50 19.64 2.41
CA SER A 167 -4.15 19.09 2.61
C SER A 167 -3.04 20.11 2.39
N ASP A 168 -3.28 21.14 1.59
CA ASP A 168 -2.29 22.16 1.26
C ASP A 168 -2.26 23.29 2.29
N THR A 169 -3.43 23.82 2.66
CA THR A 169 -3.54 24.94 3.62
C THR A 169 -3.61 24.48 5.07
N SER A 170 -3.92 23.19 5.31
CA SER A 170 -4.20 22.63 6.64
C SER A 170 -5.45 23.21 7.33
N ASP A 171 -6.32 23.88 6.58
CA ASP A 171 -7.57 24.42 7.10
C ASP A 171 -8.59 23.33 7.34
N LEU A 172 -9.28 23.39 8.48
CA LEU A 172 -10.41 22.52 8.78
C LEU A 172 -11.63 22.98 7.98
N LEU A 173 -12.11 22.14 7.06
CA LEU A 173 -13.27 22.43 6.22
C LEU A 173 -14.57 22.11 6.95
N PHE A 174 -14.66 20.92 7.53
CA PHE A 174 -15.79 20.52 8.36
C PHE A 174 -15.40 19.46 9.39
N LYS A 175 -16.20 19.38 10.45
CA LYS A 175 -16.08 18.38 11.50
C LYS A 175 -17.45 17.92 11.96
N TYR A 176 -17.65 16.60 11.96
CA TYR A 176 -18.81 15.96 12.55
C TYR A 176 -18.41 15.35 13.90
N SER A 177 -18.85 15.97 14.98
CA SER A 177 -18.71 15.41 16.33
C SER A 177 -19.81 14.40 16.61
N ASN A 178 -19.45 13.25 17.19
CA ASN A 178 -20.40 12.17 17.53
C ASN A 178 -21.17 11.65 16.31
N LEU A 179 -20.52 11.59 15.15
CA LEU A 179 -21.11 10.98 13.96
C LEU A 179 -21.42 9.51 14.26
N HIS A 180 -20.46 8.78 14.82
CA HIS A 180 -20.66 7.43 15.33
C HIS A 180 -20.74 7.42 16.85
N THR A 181 -21.35 6.37 17.41
CA THR A 181 -21.42 6.19 18.87
C THR A 181 -20.18 5.50 19.45
N SER A 182 -19.26 5.04 18.58
CA SER A 182 -18.02 4.34 18.93
C SER A 182 -16.96 4.56 17.85
N ASP A 183 -15.76 3.98 18.02
CA ASP A 183 -14.59 4.13 17.17
C ASP A 183 -14.91 4.01 15.67
N THR A 184 -14.56 5.06 14.91
CA THR A 184 -14.60 5.01 13.45
C THR A 184 -13.36 4.26 12.97
N HIS A 185 -13.48 3.00 12.53
CA HIS A 185 -12.30 2.21 12.13
C HIS A 185 -11.85 2.47 10.69
N CYS A 186 -12.78 2.88 9.83
CA CYS A 186 -12.49 3.01 8.41
C CYS A 186 -13.26 4.17 7.79
N ILE A 187 -12.59 4.83 6.83
CA ILE A 187 -13.10 5.98 6.09
C ILE A 187 -12.62 5.86 4.65
N ASP A 188 -13.44 6.35 3.74
CA ASP A 188 -13.06 6.59 2.36
C ASP A 188 -13.76 7.85 1.83
N TYR A 189 -13.17 8.43 0.79
CA TYR A 189 -13.68 9.63 0.16
C TYR A 189 -13.55 9.53 -1.36
N CYS A 190 -14.64 9.78 -2.08
CA CYS A 190 -14.66 9.81 -3.54
C CYS A 190 -15.82 10.69 -4.00
N ASN A 191 -15.59 11.59 -4.97
CA ASN A 191 -16.64 12.39 -5.63
C ASN A 191 -17.59 13.12 -4.65
N ASN A 192 -17.04 13.82 -3.64
CA ASN A 192 -17.79 14.50 -2.56
C ASN A 192 -18.61 13.57 -1.64
N ILE A 193 -18.46 12.26 -1.75
CA ILE A 193 -19.08 11.29 -0.85
C ILE A 193 -18.04 10.87 0.18
N VAL A 194 -18.33 11.10 1.46
CA VAL A 194 -17.56 10.54 2.56
C VAL A 194 -18.30 9.33 3.09
N VAL A 195 -17.62 8.20 3.18
CA VAL A 195 -18.14 7.01 3.87
C VAL A 195 -17.30 6.72 5.09
N SER A 196 -17.98 6.30 6.16
CA SER A 196 -17.35 6.00 7.44
C SER A 196 -17.97 4.74 8.04
N GLY A 197 -17.13 3.87 8.59
CA GLY A 197 -17.52 2.61 9.19
C GLY A 197 -16.99 2.52 10.61
N SER A 198 -17.84 2.08 11.54
CA SER A 198 -17.55 2.11 12.97
C SER A 198 -17.77 0.76 13.65
N ARG A 199 -17.18 0.66 14.84
CA ARG A 199 -17.47 -0.37 15.83
C ARG A 199 -18.93 -0.39 16.30
N ASP A 200 -19.67 0.70 16.09
CA ASP A 200 -21.11 0.80 16.37
C ASP A 200 -21.99 -0.03 15.41
N LYS A 201 -21.36 -0.74 14.45
CA LYS A 201 -21.99 -1.62 13.46
C LYS A 201 -22.76 -0.88 12.37
N THR A 202 -22.50 0.41 12.22
CA THR A 202 -23.09 1.22 11.16
C THR A 202 -22.03 1.69 10.17
N VAL A 203 -22.46 1.83 8.93
CA VAL A 203 -21.76 2.59 7.91
C VAL A 203 -22.58 3.85 7.66
N LYS A 204 -21.93 5.00 7.71
CA LYS A 204 -22.54 6.30 7.43
C LYS A 204 -21.99 6.86 6.14
N VAL A 205 -22.91 7.15 5.22
CA VAL A 205 -22.66 7.76 3.92
C VAL A 205 -23.08 9.22 4.03
N GLU A 206 -22.09 10.10 4.08
CA GLU A 206 -22.26 11.52 4.19
C GLU A 206 -22.16 12.14 2.78
N ASN A 207 -23.33 12.46 2.24
CA ASN A 207 -23.58 13.27 1.05
C ASN A 207 -24.88 14.07 1.32
N LEU A 208 -25.42 14.79 0.35
CA LEU A 208 -26.67 15.56 0.44
C LEU A 208 -27.85 14.76 1.07
N LEU A 209 -27.90 13.45 0.87
CA LEU A 209 -29.00 12.58 1.34
C LEU A 209 -28.78 11.92 2.71
N ARG A 210 -27.57 11.98 3.28
CA ARG A 210 -27.17 11.35 4.56
C ARG A 210 -27.81 9.99 4.86
N LYS A 211 -27.14 8.90 4.49
CA LYS A 211 -27.65 7.54 4.71
C LYS A 211 -26.88 6.80 5.81
N THR A 212 -27.60 6.03 6.62
CA THR A 212 -27.02 5.09 7.59
C THR A 212 -27.39 3.66 7.18
N ILE A 213 -26.38 2.81 7.03
CA ILE A 213 -26.52 1.39 6.69
C ILE A 213 -26.17 0.58 7.95
N TYR A 214 -27.07 -0.31 8.35
CA TYR A 214 -26.85 -1.20 9.49
C TYR A 214 -26.24 -2.52 9.04
N MET A 215 -25.04 -2.84 9.51
CA MET A 215 -24.28 -4.02 9.08
C MET A 215 -24.49 -5.23 9.99
N GLY A 216 -25.02 -5.05 11.20
CA GLY A 216 -25.18 -6.13 12.18
C GLY A 216 -23.88 -6.58 12.88
N ASP A 217 -22.71 -6.26 12.34
CA ASP A 217 -21.39 -6.50 12.93
C ASP A 217 -20.46 -5.28 12.80
N ARG A 218 -19.35 -5.29 13.55
CA ARG A 218 -18.35 -4.20 13.56
C ARG A 218 -17.71 -4.06 12.19
N VAL A 219 -17.60 -2.83 11.70
CA VAL A 219 -16.99 -2.54 10.40
C VAL A 219 -15.52 -2.18 10.61
N TRP A 220 -14.62 -2.93 9.97
CA TRP A 220 -13.17 -2.73 10.08
C TRP A 220 -12.57 -2.04 8.87
N SER A 221 -13.11 -2.31 7.69
CA SER A 221 -12.62 -1.75 6.44
C SER A 221 -13.78 -1.42 5.51
N LEU A 222 -13.58 -0.43 4.66
CA LEU A 222 -14.48 -0.09 3.57
C LEU A 222 -13.70 0.59 2.47
N LYS A 223 -14.21 0.50 1.23
CA LYS A 223 -13.71 1.24 0.07
C LYS A 223 -14.82 1.55 -0.92
N ILE A 224 -14.87 2.80 -1.37
CA ILE A 224 -15.69 3.21 -2.51
C ILE A 224 -15.01 2.70 -3.78
N SER A 225 -15.81 2.18 -4.70
CA SER A 225 -15.34 1.78 -6.02
C SER A 225 -14.74 2.97 -6.79
N PRO A 226 -13.76 2.77 -7.67
CA PRO A 226 -13.18 3.87 -8.46
C PRO A 226 -14.18 4.60 -9.36
N CYS A 227 -15.35 4.00 -9.66
CA CYS A 227 -16.43 4.68 -10.38
C CYS A 227 -17.36 5.52 -9.47
N GLY A 228 -17.27 5.34 -8.14
CA GLY A 228 -18.12 6.05 -7.18
C GLY A 228 -19.55 5.52 -7.07
N GLU A 229 -19.87 4.39 -7.70
CA GLU A 229 -21.23 3.84 -7.77
C GLU A 229 -21.49 2.82 -6.66
N SER A 230 -20.48 2.02 -6.32
CA SER A 230 -20.60 0.97 -5.29
C SER A 230 -19.63 1.17 -4.13
N LEU A 231 -19.98 0.56 -2.99
CA LEU A 231 -19.22 0.54 -1.75
C LEU A 231 -18.98 -0.90 -1.33
N ALA A 232 -17.72 -1.27 -1.11
CA ALA A 232 -17.37 -2.55 -0.49
C ALA A 232 -17.12 -2.34 1.00
N THR A 233 -17.68 -3.20 1.83
CA THR A 233 -17.57 -3.15 3.29
C THR A 233 -17.06 -4.46 3.86
N GLY A 234 -16.03 -4.36 4.69
CA GLY A 234 -15.40 -5.45 5.42
C GLY A 234 -15.76 -5.40 6.91
N THR A 235 -16.45 -6.42 7.39
CA THR A 235 -16.84 -6.55 8.81
C THR A 235 -15.87 -7.44 9.58
N ALA A 236 -16.09 -7.59 10.89
CA ALA A 236 -15.32 -8.49 11.72
C ALA A 236 -15.60 -9.98 11.46
N GLY A 237 -16.56 -10.32 10.59
CA GLY A 237 -16.92 -11.70 10.27
C GLY A 237 -17.41 -12.49 11.48
N ASN A 238 -17.86 -11.79 12.52
CA ASN A 238 -18.42 -12.40 13.71
C ASN A 238 -19.94 -12.54 13.54
N ARG A 239 -20.55 -13.42 14.35
CA ARG A 239 -22.03 -13.60 14.40
C ARG A 239 -22.64 -14.30 13.17
N GLY A 240 -21.83 -14.91 12.32
CA GLY A 240 -22.32 -15.67 11.15
C GLY A 240 -22.89 -14.78 10.04
N LEU A 241 -22.56 -13.49 10.05
CA LEU A 241 -22.81 -12.58 8.94
C LEU A 241 -21.61 -12.62 7.99
N PRO A 242 -21.83 -12.40 6.69
CA PRO A 242 -20.74 -12.34 5.73
C PRO A 242 -19.77 -11.21 6.06
N ALA A 243 -18.48 -11.50 5.91
CA ALA A 243 -17.42 -10.54 6.19
C ALA A 243 -17.30 -9.47 5.10
N LEU A 244 -17.58 -9.82 3.84
CA LEU A 244 -17.48 -8.93 2.69
C LEU A 244 -18.84 -8.75 2.00
N THR A 245 -19.32 -7.51 1.98
CA THR A 245 -20.54 -7.18 1.25
C THR A 245 -20.34 -5.94 0.40
N THR A 246 -21.02 -5.89 -0.74
CA THR A 246 -21.05 -4.75 -1.63
C THR A 246 -22.42 -4.09 -1.60
N TRP A 247 -22.43 -2.77 -1.74
CA TRP A 247 -23.63 -1.94 -1.65
C TRP A 247 -23.63 -0.96 -2.81
N ASP A 248 -24.82 -0.63 -3.30
CA ASP A 248 -25.00 0.47 -4.23
C ASP A 248 -25.06 1.77 -3.43
N LEU A 249 -24.24 2.76 -3.76
CA LEU A 249 -24.22 4.04 -3.03
C LEU A 249 -25.44 4.90 -3.32
N SER A 250 -26.09 4.73 -4.47
CA SER A 250 -27.25 5.53 -4.89
C SER A 250 -28.53 5.08 -4.18
N THR A 251 -28.81 3.78 -4.18
CA THR A 251 -29.98 3.19 -3.51
C THR A 251 -29.68 2.84 -2.06
N GLY A 252 -28.41 2.57 -1.73
CA GLY A 252 -27.96 1.99 -0.45
C GLY A 252 -28.56 0.63 -0.16
N GLU A 253 -28.89 -0.12 -1.22
CA GLU A 253 -29.27 -1.52 -1.15
C GLU A 253 -28.02 -2.41 -1.23
N MET A 254 -28.12 -3.60 -0.66
CA MET A 254 -27.05 -4.60 -0.72
C MET A 254 -27.05 -5.21 -2.13
N LEU A 255 -25.92 -5.14 -2.82
CA LEU A 255 -25.75 -5.70 -4.17
C LEU A 255 -25.38 -7.17 -4.11
N SER A 256 -24.27 -7.48 -3.42
CA SER A 256 -23.77 -8.84 -3.32
C SER A 256 -23.04 -9.08 -2.00
N THR A 257 -23.02 -10.36 -1.61
CA THR A 257 -22.15 -10.87 -0.56
C THR A 257 -21.04 -11.66 -1.25
N LEU A 258 -19.79 -11.25 -1.04
CA LEU A 258 -18.64 -11.93 -1.61
C LEU A 258 -18.15 -12.98 -0.60
N ASP A 259 -18.13 -14.25 -1.02
CA ASP A 259 -17.83 -15.44 -0.20
C ASP A 259 -18.85 -15.68 0.94
N PRO A 260 -20.07 -16.15 0.61
CA PRO A 260 -21.12 -16.42 1.60
C PRO A 260 -20.77 -17.57 2.57
N ASP A 261 -19.85 -18.45 2.19
CA ASP A 261 -19.41 -19.61 2.99
C ASP A 261 -18.24 -19.29 3.94
N HIS A 262 -17.99 -17.99 4.17
CA HIS A 262 -16.85 -17.51 4.95
C HIS A 262 -16.82 -18.10 6.37
N GLN A 263 -15.63 -18.53 6.80
CA GLN A 263 -15.43 -19.07 8.15
C GLN A 263 -15.71 -18.01 9.23
N LYS A 264 -16.33 -18.42 10.34
CA LYS A 264 -16.56 -17.54 11.49
C LYS A 264 -15.23 -16.92 11.96
N GLY A 265 -15.19 -15.60 12.11
CA GLY A 265 -14.02 -14.86 12.58
C GLY A 265 -13.05 -14.40 11.49
N ALA A 266 -13.38 -14.65 10.22
CA ALA A 266 -12.60 -14.21 9.07
C ALA A 266 -12.89 -12.73 8.71
N GLY A 267 -12.66 -11.82 9.67
CA GLY A 267 -12.91 -10.39 9.48
C GLY A 267 -11.90 -9.73 8.55
N ILE A 268 -12.35 -8.73 7.80
CA ILE A 268 -11.55 -8.03 6.77
C ILE A 268 -11.00 -6.73 7.35
N LEU A 269 -9.66 -6.68 7.44
CA LEU A 269 -8.93 -5.59 8.08
C LEU A 269 -8.52 -4.49 7.11
N ASN A 270 -8.25 -4.85 5.85
CA ASN A 270 -7.89 -3.87 4.84
C ASN A 270 -8.39 -4.28 3.45
N MET A 271 -8.64 -3.27 2.63
CA MET A 271 -9.24 -3.39 1.30
C MET A 271 -8.66 -2.33 0.37
N LYS A 272 -8.42 -2.70 -0.89
CA LYS A 272 -7.95 -1.76 -1.92
C LYS A 272 -8.42 -2.19 -3.30
N TYR A 273 -8.95 -1.26 -4.08
CA TYR A 273 -9.24 -1.47 -5.50
C TYR A 273 -7.98 -1.30 -6.34
N GLU A 274 -7.72 -2.23 -7.25
CA GLU A 274 -6.70 -2.08 -8.30
C GLU A 274 -7.28 -1.46 -9.57
N ASP A 275 -8.50 -1.83 -9.89
CA ASP A 275 -9.29 -1.29 -10.99
C ASP A 275 -10.78 -1.28 -10.60
N ARG A 276 -11.67 -1.00 -11.57
CA ARG A 276 -13.12 -0.89 -11.31
C ARG A 276 -13.75 -2.21 -10.85
N ASN A 277 -13.18 -3.34 -11.20
CA ASN A 277 -13.74 -4.67 -10.96
C ASN A 277 -12.84 -5.53 -10.06
N THR A 278 -11.58 -5.17 -9.88
CA THR A 278 -10.60 -5.93 -9.12
C THR A 278 -10.44 -5.33 -7.73
N LEU A 279 -10.86 -6.08 -6.72
CA LEU A 279 -10.73 -5.74 -5.31
C LEU A 279 -9.73 -6.69 -4.64
N LEU A 280 -8.81 -6.15 -3.85
CA LEU A 280 -7.97 -6.90 -2.94
C LEU A 280 -8.46 -6.76 -1.49
N THR A 281 -8.41 -7.85 -0.73
CA THR A 281 -8.79 -7.87 0.70
C THR A 281 -7.84 -8.70 1.54
N CYS A 282 -7.56 -8.27 2.77
CA CYS A 282 -6.81 -9.03 3.77
C CYS A 282 -7.55 -9.05 5.12
N GLY A 283 -7.27 -10.04 5.96
CA GLY A 283 -8.00 -10.17 7.22
C GLY A 283 -7.40 -11.10 8.28
N TYR A 284 -8.27 -11.44 9.23
CA TYR A 284 -8.01 -12.37 10.34
C TYR A 284 -7.85 -13.82 9.91
N ASP A 285 -8.35 -14.18 8.73
CA ASP A 285 -8.27 -15.54 8.19
C ASP A 285 -6.95 -15.85 7.49
N THR A 286 -5.94 -15.02 7.74
CA THR A 286 -4.55 -15.21 7.31
C THR A 286 -4.39 -15.30 5.79
N ARG A 287 -5.43 -14.89 5.05
CA ARG A 287 -5.48 -14.89 3.60
C ARG A 287 -5.55 -13.49 3.06
N LEU A 288 -4.90 -13.33 1.92
CA LEU A 288 -5.18 -12.25 1.01
C LEU A 288 -5.95 -12.83 -0.18
N ARG A 289 -7.00 -12.15 -0.61
CA ARG A 289 -7.80 -12.52 -1.78
C ARG A 289 -7.85 -11.40 -2.80
N MET A 290 -7.91 -11.80 -4.06
CA MET A 290 -8.22 -10.96 -5.20
C MET A 290 -9.58 -11.39 -5.76
N TRP A 291 -10.49 -10.44 -5.82
CA TRP A 291 -11.85 -10.60 -6.29
C TRP A 291 -11.99 -9.88 -7.62
N ASP A 292 -12.68 -10.52 -8.56
CA ASP A 292 -13.28 -9.85 -9.70
C ASP A 292 -14.78 -9.76 -9.43
N LEU A 293 -15.26 -8.54 -9.25
CA LEU A 293 -16.66 -8.24 -8.90
C LEU A 293 -17.69 -8.80 -9.90
N ARG A 294 -17.26 -9.25 -11.08
CA ARG A 294 -18.12 -9.88 -12.09
C ARG A 294 -18.24 -11.40 -11.95
N THR A 295 -17.33 -12.03 -11.20
CA THR A 295 -17.27 -13.49 -11.07
C THR A 295 -17.27 -13.89 -9.60
N ASP A 296 -16.12 -13.79 -8.91
CA ASP A 296 -15.91 -13.86 -7.45
C ASP A 296 -14.38 -13.88 -7.18
N ILE A 297 -13.85 -14.87 -6.44
CA ILE A 297 -12.43 -15.00 -6.10
C ILE A 297 -11.64 -15.47 -7.32
N VAL A 298 -10.66 -14.67 -7.75
CA VAL A 298 -9.75 -15.00 -8.86
C VAL A 298 -8.41 -15.53 -8.35
N ALA A 299 -7.95 -15.06 -7.19
CA ALA A 299 -6.72 -15.57 -6.58
C ALA A 299 -6.75 -15.46 -5.05
N SER A 300 -5.99 -16.33 -4.39
CA SER A 300 -5.80 -16.31 -2.94
C SER A 300 -4.35 -16.64 -2.58
N TRP A 301 -3.79 -15.90 -1.62
CA TRP A 301 -2.48 -16.11 -1.04
C TRP A 301 -2.63 -16.38 0.45
N VAL A 302 -2.06 -17.49 0.91
CA VAL A 302 -2.12 -17.88 2.33
C VAL A 302 -0.83 -17.47 3.00
N GLU A 303 -0.96 -16.78 4.13
CA GLU A 303 0.16 -16.40 4.97
C GLU A 303 0.80 -17.65 5.61
N PRO A 304 2.07 -18.03 5.29
CA PRO A 304 2.63 -19.31 5.72
C PRO A 304 2.76 -19.53 7.22
N PHE A 305 2.79 -18.47 8.03
CA PHE A 305 2.85 -18.59 9.49
C PHE A 305 1.48 -18.48 10.17
N ASP A 306 0.40 -18.58 9.40
CA ASP A 306 -0.97 -18.48 9.91
C ASP A 306 -1.16 -17.25 10.80
N SER A 307 -0.63 -16.12 10.32
CA SER A 307 -0.68 -14.84 11.02
C SER A 307 -1.65 -13.89 10.32
N THR A 308 -2.43 -13.16 11.12
CA THR A 308 -3.32 -12.11 10.65
C THR A 308 -2.58 -11.09 9.79
N VAL A 309 -3.17 -10.72 8.66
CA VAL A 309 -2.66 -9.67 7.78
C VAL A 309 -3.42 -8.38 8.11
N PHE A 310 -2.72 -7.42 8.72
CA PHE A 310 -3.31 -6.14 9.15
C PHE A 310 -3.39 -5.14 8.01
N SER A 311 -2.37 -5.10 7.17
CA SER A 311 -2.29 -4.15 6.07
C SER A 311 -1.61 -4.78 4.86
N PHE A 312 -1.90 -4.25 3.69
CA PHE A 312 -1.18 -4.57 2.47
C PHE A 312 -1.15 -3.34 1.57
N GLU A 313 -0.21 -3.34 0.65
CA GLU A 313 -0.06 -2.33 -0.38
C GLU A 313 0.34 -3.03 -1.68
N THR A 314 -0.19 -2.54 -2.80
CA THR A 314 0.07 -3.11 -4.12
C THR A 314 0.57 -2.06 -5.08
N ASP A 315 1.39 -2.51 -6.03
CA ASP A 315 1.91 -1.70 -7.13
C ASP A 315 0.87 -1.46 -8.25
N ASN A 316 -0.37 -1.95 -8.07
CA ASN A 316 -1.43 -2.02 -9.09
C ASN A 316 -1.00 -2.78 -10.36
N ASN A 317 -0.03 -3.68 -10.21
CA ASN A 317 0.54 -4.49 -11.27
C ASN A 317 0.81 -5.92 -10.77
N VAL A 318 2.07 -6.29 -10.52
CA VAL A 318 2.47 -7.68 -10.24
C VAL A 318 2.83 -7.89 -8.77
N SER A 319 3.27 -6.84 -8.08
CA SER A 319 3.90 -6.91 -6.78
C SER A 319 2.99 -6.40 -5.69
N MET A 320 3.19 -6.94 -4.50
CA MET A 320 2.45 -6.51 -3.34
C MET A 320 3.20 -6.85 -2.08
N VAL A 321 3.01 -6.00 -1.08
CA VAL A 321 3.63 -6.16 0.23
C VAL A 321 2.53 -6.28 1.27
N THR A 322 2.62 -7.28 2.16
CA THR A 322 1.68 -7.46 3.27
C THR A 322 2.38 -7.24 4.60
N GLY A 323 1.73 -6.55 5.53
CA GLY A 323 2.12 -6.35 6.91
C GLY A 323 1.35 -7.30 7.82
N THR A 324 2.07 -8.12 8.58
CA THR A 324 1.47 -9.16 9.42
C THR A 324 1.47 -8.78 10.89
N ALA A 325 0.69 -9.51 11.69
CA ALA A 325 0.68 -9.41 13.14
C ALA A 325 1.97 -9.93 13.80
N LEU A 326 2.76 -10.72 13.07
CA LEU A 326 3.89 -11.45 13.62
C LEU A 326 5.17 -10.60 13.62
N TYR A 327 5.47 -9.97 14.75
CA TYR A 327 6.75 -9.31 15.06
C TYR A 327 7.25 -8.35 13.97
N GLY A 328 6.42 -7.40 13.54
CA GLY A 328 6.82 -6.40 12.55
C GLY A 328 7.19 -6.99 11.19
N MET A 329 6.67 -8.18 10.85
CA MET A 329 7.03 -8.85 9.60
C MET A 329 6.22 -8.30 8.42
N CYS A 330 6.95 -7.90 7.39
CA CYS A 330 6.44 -7.65 6.05
C CYS A 330 6.77 -8.80 5.11
N ARG A 331 5.92 -9.07 4.14
CA ARG A 331 6.17 -10.02 3.05
C ARG A 331 5.99 -9.42 1.69
N LEU A 332 6.89 -9.78 0.78
CA LEU A 332 6.79 -9.48 -0.64
C LEU A 332 6.19 -10.66 -1.40
N TRP A 333 5.20 -10.36 -2.23
CA TRP A 333 4.44 -11.30 -3.05
C TRP A 333 4.54 -10.94 -4.53
N ASP A 334 4.51 -11.98 -5.37
CA ASP A 334 4.25 -11.86 -6.82
C ASP A 334 2.86 -12.42 -7.06
N LYS A 335 1.93 -11.60 -7.53
CA LYS A 335 0.53 -11.99 -7.76
C LYS A 335 0.38 -13.15 -8.75
N ARG A 336 1.38 -13.40 -9.59
CA ARG A 336 1.36 -14.53 -10.55
C ARG A 336 1.69 -15.86 -9.90
N THR A 337 2.17 -15.84 -8.65
CA THR A 337 2.57 -17.03 -7.90
C THR A 337 1.83 -17.09 -6.57
N THR A 338 1.58 -18.29 -6.06
CA THR A 338 0.91 -18.47 -4.77
C THR A 338 1.87 -18.40 -3.58
N LYS A 339 3.17 -18.64 -3.81
CA LYS A 339 4.20 -18.61 -2.77
C LYS A 339 4.73 -17.20 -2.57
N PRO A 340 5.04 -16.79 -1.31
CA PRO A 340 5.71 -15.54 -1.07
C PRO A 340 7.14 -15.58 -1.62
N ILE A 341 7.64 -14.42 -2.02
CA ILE A 341 8.99 -14.27 -2.56
C ILE A 341 9.98 -14.12 -1.43
N GLN A 342 9.70 -13.18 -0.52
CA GLN A 342 10.63 -12.81 0.54
C GLN A 342 9.88 -12.25 1.75
N LYS A 343 10.51 -12.38 2.93
CA LYS A 343 10.05 -11.77 4.18
C LYS A 343 11.09 -10.78 4.72
N TYR A 344 10.62 -9.72 5.36
CA TYR A 344 11.43 -8.69 6.00
C TYR A 344 10.97 -8.55 7.45
N TYR A 345 11.92 -8.49 8.39
CA TYR A 345 11.66 -8.14 9.77
C TYR A 345 12.08 -6.69 9.98
N ILE A 346 11.11 -5.82 10.28
CA ILE A 346 11.35 -4.39 10.49
C ILE A 346 11.89 -4.13 11.89
N ASP A 347 11.45 -4.92 12.87
CA ASP A 347 11.91 -4.83 14.24
C ASP A 347 11.68 -6.19 14.92
N HIS A 348 12.34 -6.42 16.05
CA HIS A 348 12.07 -7.55 16.92
C HIS A 348 10.99 -7.25 17.97
N SER A 349 10.37 -6.07 17.91
CA SER A 349 9.23 -5.72 18.75
C SER A 349 8.01 -6.60 18.46
N ARG A 350 7.18 -6.85 19.49
CA ARG A 350 5.95 -7.69 19.40
C ARG A 350 4.78 -6.99 18.73
N SER A 351 5.08 -6.10 17.79
CA SER A 351 4.14 -5.15 17.22
C SER A 351 3.66 -5.61 15.84
N PRO A 352 2.35 -5.54 15.54
CA PRO A 352 1.86 -5.67 14.18
C PRO A 352 2.35 -4.55 13.27
N VAL A 353 2.38 -4.83 11.97
CA VAL A 353 2.51 -3.78 10.94
C VAL A 353 1.12 -3.21 10.65
N TYR A 354 0.77 -2.10 11.30
CA TYR A 354 -0.57 -1.51 11.20
C TYR A 354 -0.85 -0.87 9.85
N SER A 355 0.16 -0.23 9.26
CA SER A 355 0.05 0.42 7.96
C SER A 355 1.39 0.39 7.25
N LEU A 356 1.35 0.30 5.93
CA LEU A 356 2.54 0.24 5.10
C LEU A 356 2.32 0.99 3.79
N THR A 357 3.39 1.55 3.25
CA THR A 357 3.43 2.15 1.91
C THR A 357 4.84 2.02 1.36
N PHE A 358 5.01 2.05 0.04
CA PHE A 358 6.34 1.92 -0.55
C PHE A 358 6.59 2.88 -1.70
N ASP A 359 7.85 2.96 -2.07
CA ASP A 359 8.38 3.52 -3.30
C ASP A 359 9.30 2.48 -3.97
N PRO A 360 9.73 2.68 -5.24
CA PRO A 360 10.51 1.69 -5.98
C PRO A 360 11.73 1.14 -5.25
N GLY A 361 12.31 1.90 -4.32
CA GLY A 361 13.48 1.49 -3.57
C GLY A 361 13.28 1.38 -2.06
N ARG A 362 12.12 1.75 -1.51
CA ARG A 362 11.95 1.89 -0.05
C ARG A 362 10.57 1.44 0.38
N LEU A 363 10.51 0.70 1.48
CA LEU A 363 9.27 0.30 2.12
C LEU A 363 9.17 1.00 3.48
N TYR A 364 8.10 1.75 3.68
CA TYR A 364 7.80 2.42 4.95
C TYR A 364 6.72 1.63 5.68
N ALA A 365 6.96 1.36 6.95
CA ALA A 365 6.06 0.57 7.78
C ALA A 365 5.87 1.24 9.14
N ALA A 366 4.61 1.37 9.54
CA ALA A 366 4.21 1.96 10.79
C ALA A 366 3.86 0.86 11.80
N LEU A 367 4.63 0.82 12.89
CA LEU A 367 4.45 -0.06 14.05
C LEU A 367 3.96 0.75 15.25
N ASP A 368 3.63 0.07 16.36
CA ASP A 368 3.15 0.73 17.59
C ASP A 368 4.08 1.80 18.17
N LEU A 369 5.40 1.66 18.01
CA LEU A 369 6.41 2.55 18.59
C LEU A 369 7.09 3.46 17.57
N GLY A 370 6.80 3.35 16.28
CA GLY A 370 7.45 4.22 15.30
C GLY A 370 7.16 3.93 13.84
N LEU A 371 7.68 4.82 13.01
CA LEU A 371 7.77 4.66 11.55
C LEU A 371 9.18 4.19 11.20
N TYR A 372 9.26 3.10 10.46
CA TYR A 372 10.50 2.47 10.04
C TYR A 372 10.57 2.48 8.52
N LYS A 373 11.80 2.49 8.00
CA LYS A 373 12.07 2.43 6.56
C LYS A 373 13.00 1.28 6.26
N LEU A 374 12.64 0.46 5.28
CA LEU A 374 13.53 -0.51 4.65
C LEU A 374 13.99 0.09 3.32
N ASP A 375 15.28 0.39 3.21
CA ASP A 375 15.90 0.99 2.03
C ASP A 375 16.66 -0.07 1.24
N PHE A 376 16.23 -0.32 0.00
CA PHE A 376 16.76 -1.32 -0.92
C PHE A 376 17.72 -0.73 -1.97
N THR A 377 18.09 0.56 -1.88
CA THR A 377 18.89 1.29 -2.89
C THR A 377 20.35 0.86 -3.06
#